data_AF-A0AAE4PY68-F1
#
_entry.id   AF-A0AAE4PY68-F1
#
_cell.length_a   1.000
_cell.length_b   1.000
_cell.length_c   1.000
_cell.angle_alpha   90.00
_cell.angle_beta   90.00
_cell.angle_gamma   90.00
#
_symmetry.space_group_name_H-M   'P 1'
#
loop_
_entity.id
_entity.type
_entity.pdbx_description
1 polymer ?
#
loop_
_entity_poly.entity_id
_entity_poly.type
_entity_poly.pdbx_seq_one_letter_code
_entity_poly.pdbx_strand_id
1 'polypeptide(L)' 'MFQQEIEAMQGKVVQQFFSPAQLAKALGIGTTKLYQLFKLEDFPKPTTNPHFKNKYNFQEVKAWIYENEQ' A
#
# COMPACT_ATOMS: atom_id res chain seq x y z
N MET A 1 3.35 12.75 -34.89
CA MET A 1 2.26 11.97 -34.29
C MET A 1 2.75 10.54 -34.09
N PHE A 2 3.61 10.26 -33.11
CA PHE A 2 4.00 8.89 -32.77
C PHE A 2 4.52 8.88 -31.33
N GLN A 3 3.59 8.98 -30.38
CA GLN A 3 3.82 8.67 -28.97
C GLN A 3 2.46 8.42 -28.28
N GLN A 4 1.66 7.58 -28.92
CA GLN A 4 0.67 6.75 -28.26
C GLN A 4 1.06 5.32 -28.64
N GLU A 5 0.77 4.34 -27.79
CA GLU A 5 1.20 2.93 -27.91
C GLU A 5 2.53 2.54 -27.23
N ILE A 6 2.77 3.07 -26.03
CA ILE A 6 3.26 2.19 -24.94
C ILE A 6 2.11 2.04 -23.93
N GLU A 7 1.01 1.45 -24.38
CA GLU A 7 -0.19 1.18 -23.56
C GLU A 7 -0.45 -0.33 -23.35
N ALA A 8 0.45 -1.21 -23.78
CA ALA A 8 0.22 -2.64 -23.65
C ALA A 8 1.52 -3.41 -23.39
N MET A 9 2.01 -3.38 -22.15
CA MET A 9 2.85 -4.43 -21.51
C MET A 9 3.47 -3.90 -20.21
N GLN A 10 2.65 -3.57 -19.22
CA GLN A 10 3.04 -3.56 -17.80
C GLN A 10 1.74 -3.41 -17.02
N GLY A 11 1.45 -4.39 -16.17
CA GLY A 11 0.22 -4.41 -15.38
C GLY A 11 0.02 -3.05 -14.74
N LYS A 12 -1.17 -2.44 -14.93
CA LYS A 12 -1.61 -1.28 -14.16
C LYS A 12 -1.31 -1.62 -12.70
N VAL A 13 -0.21 -1.10 -12.16
CA VAL A 13 -0.04 -0.98 -10.72
C VAL A 13 -1.03 0.12 -10.35
N VAL A 14 -2.31 -0.25 -10.30
CA VAL A 14 -3.32 0.59 -9.70
C VAL A 14 -2.78 0.77 -8.29
N GLN A 15 -2.30 1.97 -7.94
CA GLN A 15 -1.89 2.26 -6.58
C GLN A 15 -3.13 2.07 -5.72
N GLN A 16 -3.22 0.89 -5.09
CA GLN A 16 -4.39 0.50 -4.31
C GLN A 16 -4.23 1.10 -2.93
N PHE A 17 -4.90 2.23 -2.73
CA PHE A 17 -4.98 2.90 -1.45
C PHE A 17 -6.03 2.23 -0.58
N PHE A 18 -5.59 1.58 0.49
CA PHE A 18 -6.47 0.88 1.44
C PHE A 18 -6.55 1.61 2.77
N SER A 19 -7.77 1.70 3.31
CA SER A 19 -7.95 2.03 4.73
C SER A 19 -7.32 0.94 5.62
N PRO A 20 -6.98 1.22 6.89
CA PRO A 20 -6.37 0.24 7.80
C PRO A 20 -7.10 -1.11 7.84
N ALA A 21 -8.43 -1.10 7.87
CA ALA A 21 -9.22 -2.33 7.89
C ALA A 21 -9.11 -3.15 6.58
N GLN A 22 -9.08 -2.45 5.44
CA GLN A 22 -8.90 -3.09 4.14
C GLN A 22 -7.48 -3.64 3.99
N LEU A 23 -6.49 -2.89 4.50
CA LEU A 23 -5.09 -3.28 4.50
C LEU A 23 -4.87 -4.55 5.33
N ALA A 24 -5.41 -4.61 6.55
CA ALA A 24 -5.35 -5.80 7.40
C ALA A 24 -5.93 -7.02 6.68
N LYS A 25 -7.11 -6.85 6.06
CA LYS A 25 -7.78 -7.91 5.29
C LYS A 25 -6.97 -8.34 4.06
N ALA A 26 -6.40 -7.39 3.31
CA ALA A 26 -5.61 -7.67 2.10
C ALA A 26 -4.29 -8.37 2.41
N LEU A 27 -3.68 -8.08 3.56
CA LEU A 27 -2.47 -8.73 4.06
C LEU A 27 -2.76 -10.05 4.78
N GLY A 28 -4.03 -10.38 5.05
CA GLY A 28 -4.41 -11.56 5.82
C GLY A 28 -3.95 -11.51 7.28
N ILE A 29 -3.64 -10.32 7.81
CA ILE A 29 -3.19 -10.12 9.19
C ILE A 29 -4.33 -9.59 10.05
N GLY A 30 -4.32 -9.92 11.34
CA GLY A 30 -5.23 -9.31 12.31
C GLY A 30 -5.00 -7.80 12.41
N THR A 31 -6.08 -7.05 12.67
CA THR A 31 -6.01 -5.59 12.88
C THR A 31 -5.03 -5.23 13.99
N THR A 32 -4.95 -6.02 15.06
CA THR A 32 -3.99 -5.84 16.16
C THR A 32 -2.55 -5.90 15.67
N LYS A 33 -2.19 -6.88 14.83
CA LYS A 33 -0.84 -6.99 14.25
C LYS A 33 -0.53 -5.78 13.38
N LEU A 34 -1.50 -5.34 12.56
CA LEU A 34 -1.34 -4.13 11.76
C LEU A 34 -1.10 -2.87 12.62
N TYR A 35 -1.83 -2.70 13.72
CA TYR A 35 -1.62 -1.58 14.63
C TYR A 35 -0.27 -1.63 15.36
N GLN A 36 0.28 -2.83 15.61
CA GLN A 36 1.64 -2.95 16.10
C GLN A 36 2.66 -2.47 15.06
N LEU A 37 2.45 -2.79 13.78
CA LEU A 37 3.29 -2.30 12.69
C LEU A 37 3.21 -0.78 12.55
N PHE A 38 2.03 -0.17 12.73
CA PHE A 38 1.88 1.30 12.71
C PHE A 38 2.68 2.04 13.79
N LYS A 39 3.11 1.35 14.85
CA LYS A 39 3.95 1.93 15.91
C LYS A 39 5.43 1.91 15.54
N LEU A 40 5.82 1.18 14.50
CA LEU A 40 7.19 1.15 14.03
C LEU A 40 7.47 2.45 13.27
N GLU A 41 8.60 3.07 13.59
CA GLU A 41 8.98 4.38 13.03
C GLU A 41 9.22 4.32 11.51
N ASP A 42 9.64 3.14 11.04
CA ASP A 42 9.95 2.84 9.64
C ASP A 42 8.72 2.39 8.81
N PHE A 43 7.57 2.17 9.47
CA PHE A 43 6.40 1.66 8.76
C PHE A 43 5.82 2.69 7.79
N PRO A 44 5.40 2.27 6.57
CA PRO A 44 4.80 3.13 5.55
C PRO A 44 3.66 3.99 6.08
N LYS A 45 3.75 5.30 5.87
CA LYS A 45 2.76 6.25 6.40
C LYS A 45 1.54 6.35 5.49
N PRO A 46 0.35 6.61 6.04
CA PRO A 46 -0.82 6.83 5.21
C PRO A 46 -0.67 8.11 4.40
N THR A 47 -1.22 8.12 3.19
CA THR A 47 -1.28 9.33 2.38
C THR A 47 -2.12 10.40 3.06
N THR A 48 -1.62 11.63 3.06
CA THR A 48 -2.31 12.82 3.60
C THR A 48 -3.16 13.52 2.54
N ASN A 49 -3.30 12.94 1.34
CA ASN A 49 -4.11 13.52 0.29
C ASN A 49 -5.55 13.74 0.77
N PRO A 50 -6.16 14.92 0.52
CA PRO A 50 -7.48 15.27 1.05
C PRO A 50 -8.59 14.31 0.60
N HIS A 51 -8.43 13.67 -0.57
CA HIS A 51 -9.34 12.66 -1.11
C HIS A 51 -9.09 11.23 -0.58
N PHE A 52 -7.92 10.99 0.03
CA PHE A 52 -7.46 9.66 0.45
C PHE A 52 -6.94 9.67 1.90
N LYS A 53 -7.53 10.51 2.77
CA LYS A 53 -7.14 10.59 4.17
C LYS A 53 -7.14 9.21 4.81
N ASN A 54 -6.05 8.91 5.54
CA ASN A 54 -5.86 7.67 6.28
C ASN A 54 -5.87 6.41 5.40
N LYS A 55 -5.39 6.50 4.16
CA LYS A 55 -5.19 5.31 3.31
C LYS A 55 -3.72 5.03 3.08
N TYR A 56 -3.37 3.76 3.05
CA TYR A 56 -2.02 3.28 2.84
C TYR A 56 -1.88 2.75 1.42
N ASN A 57 -0.74 2.98 0.81
CA ASN A 57 -0.41 2.33 -0.45
C ASN A 57 -0.12 0.86 -0.17
N PHE A 58 -0.95 -0.04 -0.71
CA PHE A 58 -0.79 -1.47 -0.52
C PHE A 58 0.59 -1.99 -0.95
N GLN A 59 1.11 -1.47 -2.08
CA GLN A 59 2.38 -1.94 -2.62
C GLN A 59 3.55 -1.55 -1.72
N GLU A 60 3.52 -0.34 -1.17
CA GLU A 60 4.53 0.16 -0.24
C GLU A 60 4.53 -0.65 1.05
N VAL A 61 3.35 -0.88 1.64
CA VAL A 61 3.22 -1.74 2.83
C VAL A 61 3.66 -3.17 2.55
N LYS A 62 3.29 -3.73 1.41
CA LYS A 62 3.64 -5.11 1.05
C LYS A 62 5.16 -5.26 0.81
N ALA A 63 5.79 -4.29 0.16
CA ALA A 63 7.24 -4.26 -0.04
C ALA A 63 7.95 -4.16 1.31
N TRP A 64 7.54 -3.23 2.17
CA TRP A 64 8.11 -3.07 3.51
C TRP A 64 8.00 -4.36 4.34
N ILE A 65 6.84 -5.03 4.33
CA ILE A 65 6.65 -6.30 5.02
C ILE A 65 7.59 -7.38 4.48
N TYR A 66 7.74 -7.47 3.15
CA TYR A 66 8.65 -8.43 2.52
C TYR A 66 10.12 -8.19 2.89
N GLU A 67 10.52 -6.93 3.05
CA GLU A 67 11.88 -6.55 3.45
C GLU A 67 12.15 -6.73 4.95
N ASN A 68 11.13 -6.61 5.81
CA ASN A 68 11.29 -6.62 7.27
C ASN A 68 10.85 -7.93 7.98
N GLU A 69 10.03 -8.78 7.36
CA GLU A 69 9.66 -10.12 7.90
C GLU A 69 10.56 -11.26 7.37
N GLN A 70 11.80 -10.98 6.92
CA GLN A 70 12.85 -11.99 6.62
C GLN A 70 13.59 -12.44 7.87
#